data_AF-A0A934BXK0-F1
#
_entry.id   AF-A0A934BXK0-F1
#
_cell.length_a   1.000
_cell.length_b   1.000
_cell.length_c   1.000
_cell.angle_alpha   90.00
_cell.angle_beta   90.00
_cell.angle_gamma   90.00
#
_symmetry.space_group_name_H-M   'P 1'
#
loop_
_entity.id
_entity.type
_entity.pdbx_description
1 polymer ?
#
loop_
_entity_poly.entity_id
_entity_poly.type
_entity_poly.pdbx_seq_one_letter_code
_entity_poly.pdbx_strand_id
1 'polypeptide(L)'
;MPQAPESLVADLLAELGRRFYQGKPVKVWMQDQKPLLLALTWPAGWLQQRGVSLPVARYGEILREVISGIGTHGDLAKIEHFPSYLLHCVRLWFVHHGEDLYYRQKSIRDAIDLAVLQRGSAQPASALDPIEALAAAHRVLATRKRPAKTRPVDSGQTTFF
;
A
#
# COMPACT_ATOMS: atom_id res chain seq x y z
N MET A 1 17.87 -5.33 13.80
CA MET A 1 17.66 -6.19 12.63
C MET A 1 16.75 -5.46 11.66
N PRO A 2 17.11 -5.29 10.37
CA PRO A 2 16.17 -4.75 9.40
C PRO A 2 14.94 -5.65 9.34
N GLN A 3 13.75 -5.12 9.64
CA GLN A 3 12.52 -5.89 9.51
C GLN A 3 12.30 -6.20 8.03
N ALA A 4 12.07 -7.46 7.71
CA ALA A 4 11.69 -7.86 6.37
C ALA A 4 10.27 -7.30 6.05
N PRO A 5 10.01 -6.87 4.81
CA PRO A 5 8.74 -6.25 4.43
C PRO A 5 7.54 -7.19 4.67
N GLU A 6 7.70 -8.50 4.49
CA GLU A 6 6.68 -9.51 4.77
C GLU A 6 6.33 -9.61 6.25
N SER A 7 7.33 -9.52 7.14
CA SER A 7 7.12 -9.55 8.59
C SER A 7 6.36 -8.31 9.05
N LEU A 8 6.66 -7.14 8.48
CA LEU A 8 5.91 -5.92 8.79
C LEU A 8 4.43 -6.03 8.42
N VAL A 9 4.11 -6.55 7.24
CA VAL A 9 2.71 -6.70 6.79
C VAL A 9 1.97 -7.70 7.69
N ALA A 10 2.62 -8.80 8.07
CA ALA A 10 2.05 -9.78 9.01
C ALA A 10 1.78 -9.15 10.39
N ASP A 11 2.73 -8.36 10.91
CA ASP A 11 2.59 -7.66 12.20
C ASP A 11 1.43 -6.66 12.19
N LEU A 12 1.32 -5.86 11.12
CA LEU A 12 0.24 -4.90 10.94
C LEU A 12 -1.13 -5.59 10.81
N LEU A 13 -1.18 -6.71 10.08
CA LEU A 13 -2.41 -7.49 9.96
C LEU A 13 -2.82 -8.09 11.31
N ALA A 14 -1.87 -8.62 12.08
CA ALA A 14 -2.14 -9.12 13.43
C ALA A 14 -2.64 -8.00 14.37
N GLU A 15 -2.08 -6.80 14.26
CA GLU A 15 -2.52 -5.62 15.01
C GLU A 15 -3.96 -5.22 14.65
N LEU A 16 -4.30 -5.17 13.37
CA LEU A 16 -5.67 -4.91 12.91
C LEU A 16 -6.66 -5.95 13.43
N GLY A 17 -6.29 -7.22 13.39
CA GLY A 17 -7.11 -8.32 13.92
C GLY A 17 -7.41 -8.14 15.41
N ARG A 18 -6.38 -7.84 16.21
CA ARG A 18 -6.54 -7.60 17.66
C ARG A 18 -7.40 -6.38 17.97
N ARG A 19 -7.26 -5.29 17.22
CA ARG A 19 -7.92 -4.01 17.53
C ARG A 19 -9.36 -3.90 17.01
N PHE A 20 -9.62 -4.37 15.78
CA PHE A 20 -10.90 -4.07 15.08
C PHE A 20 -11.76 -5.30 14.79
N TYR A 21 -11.23 -6.50 15.03
CA TYR A 21 -11.93 -7.76 14.80
C TYR A 21 -12.09 -8.61 16.06
N GLN A 22 -11.68 -8.10 17.23
CA GLN A 22 -11.97 -8.75 18.50
C GLN A 22 -13.49 -8.88 18.69
N GLY A 23 -13.97 -10.10 18.91
CA GLY A 23 -15.40 -10.39 19.08
C GLY A 23 -16.20 -10.47 17.77
N LYS A 24 -15.60 -10.20 16.60
CA LYS A 24 -16.26 -10.41 15.31
C LYS A 24 -16.21 -11.89 14.89
N PRO A 25 -17.17 -12.38 14.10
CA PRO A 25 -17.12 -13.74 13.57
C PRO A 25 -15.84 -13.98 12.75
N VAL A 26 -15.21 -15.15 12.94
CA VAL A 26 -13.99 -15.55 12.21
C VAL A 26 -14.18 -15.45 10.69
N LYS A 27 -15.39 -15.75 10.21
CA LYS A 27 -15.76 -15.62 8.79
C LYS A 27 -15.53 -14.20 8.25
N VAL A 28 -15.89 -13.18 9.02
CA VAL A 28 -15.72 -11.77 8.63
C VAL A 28 -14.23 -11.43 8.57
N TRP A 29 -13.46 -11.85 9.57
CA TRP A 29 -12.00 -11.67 9.58
C TRP A 29 -11.33 -12.32 8.35
N MET A 30 -11.70 -13.56 8.03
CA MET A 30 -11.16 -14.29 6.87
C MET A 30 -11.54 -13.63 5.53
N GLN A 31 -12.76 -13.11 5.40
CA GLN A 31 -13.21 -12.39 4.21
C GLN A 31 -12.44 -11.07 4.02
N ASP A 32 -12.15 -10.38 5.12
CA ASP A 32 -11.52 -9.07 5.11
C ASP A 32 -9.99 -9.11 4.97
N GLN A 33 -9.33 -10.25 5.18
CA GLN A 33 -7.87 -10.34 5.10
C GLN A 33 -7.31 -9.82 3.77
N LYS A 34 -7.90 -10.23 2.65
CA LYS A 34 -7.43 -9.80 1.32
C LYS A 34 -7.58 -8.28 1.10
N PRO A 35 -8.76 -7.65 1.32
CA PRO A 35 -8.88 -6.21 1.17
C PRO A 35 -8.04 -5.43 2.19
N LEU A 36 -7.80 -5.96 3.40
CA LEU A 36 -6.86 -5.36 4.35
C LEU A 36 -5.42 -5.39 3.82
N LEU A 37 -4.96 -6.52 3.27
CA LEU A 37 -3.64 -6.61 2.65
C LEU A 37 -3.50 -5.66 1.46
N LEU A 38 -4.56 -5.49 0.67
CA LEU A 38 -4.59 -4.48 -0.39
C LEU A 38 -4.45 -3.06 0.17
N ALA A 39 -5.12 -2.74 1.27
CA ALA A 39 -5.02 -1.44 1.92
C ALA A 39 -3.61 -1.18 2.47
N LEU A 40 -3.01 -2.18 3.12
CA LEU A 40 -1.67 -2.09 3.69
C LEU A 40 -0.57 -2.00 2.64
N THR A 41 -0.74 -2.63 1.46
CA THR A 41 0.28 -2.62 0.40
C THR A 41 0.10 -1.49 -0.61
N TRP A 42 -1.07 -0.86 -0.68
CA TRP A 42 -1.37 0.23 -1.62
C TRP A 42 -0.36 1.38 -1.57
N PRO A 43 0.12 1.86 -0.40
CA PRO A 43 1.10 2.94 -0.36
C PRO A 43 2.41 2.61 -1.05
N ALA A 44 2.82 1.34 -1.05
CA ALA A 44 4.08 0.95 -1.71
C ALA A 44 3.97 1.13 -3.23
N GLY A 45 2.82 0.79 -3.83
CA GLY A 45 2.55 1.08 -5.23
C GLY A 45 2.50 2.58 -5.52
N TRP A 46 1.90 3.38 -4.63
CA TRP A 46 1.84 4.84 -4.77
C TRP A 46 3.22 5.51 -4.70
N LEU A 47 4.10 5.04 -3.80
CA LEU A 47 5.47 5.48 -3.63
C LEU A 47 6.35 5.08 -4.82
N GLN A 48 6.24 3.83 -5.27
CA GLN A 48 6.97 3.31 -6.43
C GLN A 48 6.66 4.12 -7.69
N GLN A 49 5.40 4.47 -7.94
CA GLN A 49 5.00 5.29 -9.10
C GLN A 49 5.62 6.70 -9.09
N ARG A 50 6.01 7.20 -7.92
CA ARG A 50 6.65 8.51 -7.74
C ARG A 50 8.17 8.43 -7.59
N GLY A 51 8.75 7.23 -7.71
CA GLY A 51 10.19 7.02 -7.50
C GLY A 51 10.65 7.33 -6.07
N VAL A 52 9.74 7.28 -5.08
CA VAL A 52 10.06 7.53 -3.68
C VAL A 52 10.39 6.19 -3.02
N SER A 53 11.62 6.05 -2.55
CA SER A 53 12.03 4.94 -1.67
C SER A 53 11.82 5.34 -0.21
N LEU A 54 11.46 4.37 0.63
CA LEU A 54 11.19 4.60 2.05
C LEU A 54 11.70 3.41 2.88
N PRO A 55 12.39 3.63 4.00
CA PRO A 55 12.77 2.54 4.89
C PRO A 55 11.55 1.77 5.42
N VAL A 56 11.64 0.44 5.52
CA VAL A 56 10.55 -0.43 6.04
C VAL A 56 10.03 0.05 7.38
N ALA A 57 10.92 0.43 8.30
CA ALA A 57 10.55 0.93 9.61
C ALA A 57 9.65 2.17 9.50
N ARG A 58 10.01 3.13 8.64
CA ARG A 58 9.23 4.35 8.43
C ARG A 58 7.90 4.07 7.74
N TYR A 59 7.86 3.14 6.79
CA TYR A 59 6.63 2.66 6.18
C TYR A 59 5.66 2.11 7.24
N GLY A 60 6.18 1.29 8.16
CA GLY A 60 5.43 0.74 9.29
C GLY A 60 4.93 1.81 10.25
N GLU A 61 5.76 2.80 10.59
CA GLU A 61 5.38 3.93 11.46
C GLU A 61 4.18 4.70 10.90
N ILE A 62 4.22 5.05 9.61
CA ILE A 62 3.12 5.76 8.93
C ILE A 62 1.83 4.95 9.01
N LEU A 63 1.89 3.65 8.70
CA LEU A 63 0.70 2.80 8.75
C LEU A 63 0.16 2.65 10.17
N ARG A 64 1.03 2.55 11.18
CA ARG A 64 0.61 2.52 12.59
C ARG A 64 0.00 3.84 13.04
N GLU A 65 0.52 4.98 12.56
CA GLU A 65 -0.06 6.30 12.82
C GLU A 65 -1.50 6.37 12.30
N VAL A 66 -1.73 5.96 11.05
CA VAL A 66 -3.08 5.90 10.47
C VAL A 66 -3.98 4.95 11.25
N ILE A 67 -3.50 3.74 11.56
CA ILE A 67 -4.27 2.73 12.32
C ILE A 67 -4.64 3.26 13.71
N SER A 68 -3.69 3.92 14.39
CA SER A 68 -3.93 4.51 15.71
C SER A 68 -4.94 5.66 15.60
N GLY A 69 -4.82 6.53 14.60
CA GLY A 69 -5.77 7.62 14.36
C GLY A 69 -7.19 7.11 14.14
N ILE A 70 -7.37 6.02 13.40
CA ILE A 70 -8.68 5.35 13.24
C ILE A 70 -9.21 4.86 14.59
N GLY A 71 -8.36 4.24 15.42
CA GLY A 71 -8.78 3.74 16.74
C GLY A 71 -9.16 4.86 17.72
N THR A 72 -8.50 6.02 17.64
CA THR A 72 -8.74 7.14 18.55
C THR A 72 -9.91 8.02 18.13
N HIS A 73 -10.08 8.27 16.82
CA HIS A 73 -11.05 9.24 16.32
C HIS A 73 -12.17 8.63 15.48
N GLY A 74 -12.04 7.36 15.07
CA GLY A 74 -13.03 6.69 14.23
C GLY A 74 -14.24 6.23 15.03
N ASP A 75 -15.43 6.55 14.55
CA ASP A 75 -16.67 5.97 15.06
C ASP A 75 -16.86 4.55 14.49
N LEU A 76 -16.22 3.57 15.13
CA LEU A 76 -16.17 2.17 14.66
C LEU A 76 -17.55 1.54 14.50
N ALA A 77 -18.56 2.02 15.22
CA ALA A 77 -19.93 1.51 15.15
C ALA A 77 -20.64 1.89 13.85
N LYS A 78 -20.24 3.00 13.21
CA LYS A 78 -20.81 3.46 11.94
C LYS A 78 -20.08 2.93 10.70
N ILE A 79 -18.98 2.21 10.89
CA ILE A 79 -18.17 1.70 9.78
C ILE A 79 -18.77 0.39 9.27
N GLU A 80 -19.48 0.47 8.14
CA GLU A 80 -20.07 -0.71 7.49
C GLU A 80 -19.00 -1.68 6.94
N HIS A 81 -17.93 -1.15 6.33
CA HIS A 81 -16.88 -1.94 5.72
C HIS A 81 -15.49 -1.41 6.06
N PHE A 82 -14.92 -1.97 7.13
CA PHE A 82 -13.64 -1.52 7.70
C PHE A 82 -12.46 -1.54 6.71
N PRO A 83 -12.27 -2.55 5.85
CA PRO A 83 -11.14 -2.54 4.91
C PRO A 83 -11.19 -1.38 3.90
N SER A 84 -12.38 -1.00 3.44
CA SER A 84 -12.54 0.17 2.55
C SER A 84 -12.23 1.46 3.29
N TYR A 85 -12.67 1.56 4.55
CA TYR A 85 -12.41 2.72 5.39
C TYR A 85 -10.91 2.87 5.69
N LEU A 86 -10.22 1.78 6.04
CA LEU A 86 -8.77 1.78 6.22
C LEU A 86 -8.05 2.27 4.96
N LEU A 87 -8.40 1.73 3.78
CA LEU A 87 -7.82 2.18 2.52
C LEU A 87 -8.06 3.67 2.27
N HIS A 88 -9.25 4.18 2.60
CA HIS A 88 -9.56 5.60 2.48
C HIS A 88 -8.69 6.46 3.39
N CYS A 89 -8.57 6.12 4.67
CA CYS A 89 -7.72 6.86 5.62
C CYS A 89 -6.25 6.84 5.21
N VAL A 90 -5.74 5.68 4.76
CA VAL A 90 -4.37 5.56 4.25
C VAL A 90 -4.16 6.47 3.04
N ARG A 91 -5.09 6.46 2.06
CA ARG A 91 -5.03 7.36 0.90
C ARG A 91 -5.02 8.82 1.31
N LEU A 92 -5.92 9.20 2.22
CA LEU A 92 -6.04 10.57 2.69
C LEU A 92 -4.74 11.05 3.35
N TRP A 93 -4.14 10.23 4.21
CA TRP A 93 -2.85 10.54 4.84
C TRP A 93 -1.74 10.78 3.79
N PHE A 94 -1.64 9.91 2.78
CA PHE A 94 -0.65 10.05 1.69
C PHE A 94 -0.96 11.21 0.75
N VAL A 95 -2.21 11.65 0.61
CA VAL A 95 -2.54 12.87 -0.14
C VAL A 95 -2.05 14.11 0.62
N HIS A 96 -2.20 14.14 1.95
CA HIS A 96 -1.80 15.30 2.75
C HIS A 96 -0.28 15.37 3.02
N HIS A 97 0.37 14.23 3.25
CA HIS A 97 1.78 14.18 3.66
C HIS A 97 2.71 13.62 2.57
N GLY A 98 2.15 13.13 1.46
CA GLY A 98 2.93 12.50 0.40
C GLY A 98 3.82 13.46 -0.37
N GLU A 99 3.43 14.73 -0.48
CA GLU A 99 4.28 15.76 -1.11
C GLU A 99 5.53 16.02 -0.26
N ASP A 100 5.39 16.14 1.06
CA ASP A 100 6.54 16.32 1.96
C ASP A 100 7.51 15.14 1.89
N LEU A 101 6.98 13.91 1.83
CA LEU A 101 7.79 12.70 1.63
C LEU A 101 8.56 12.75 0.31
N TYR A 102 7.91 13.19 -0.77
CA TYR A 102 8.55 13.35 -2.07
C TYR A 102 9.66 14.40 -2.05
N TYR A 103 9.39 15.59 -1.52
CA TYR A 103 10.40 16.67 -1.46
C TYR A 103 11.60 16.29 -0.59
N ARG A 104 11.36 15.60 0.53
CA ARG A 104 12.43 15.13 1.41
C ARG A 104 13.31 14.06 0.74
N GLN A 105 12.71 13.14 0.00
CA GLN A 105 13.49 12.12 -0.70
C GLN A 105 14.24 12.72 -1.90
N LYS A 106 13.63 13.68 -2.61
CA LYS A 106 14.28 14.43 -3.68
C LYS A 106 15.52 15.17 -3.16
N SER A 107 15.41 15.89 -2.04
CA SER A 107 16.56 16.61 -1.49
C SER A 107 17.69 15.69 -1.02
N ILE A 108 17.36 14.52 -0.48
CA ILE A 108 18.36 13.49 -0.15
C ILE A 108 19.04 12.97 -1.41
N ARG A 109 18.27 12.69 -2.47
CA ARG A 109 18.83 12.24 -3.75
C ARG A 109 19.74 13.30 -4.36
N ASP A 110 19.29 14.56 -4.43
CA ASP A 110 20.08 15.67 -4.96
C ASP A 110 21.40 15.85 -4.17
N ALA A 111 21.36 15.66 -2.85
CA ALA A 111 22.55 15.70 -1.99
C ALA A 111 23.51 14.52 -2.23
N ILE A 112 22.98 13.30 -2.43
CA ILE A 112 23.77 12.12 -2.79
C ILE A 112 24.40 12.30 -4.17
N ASP A 113 23.63 12.75 -5.16
CA ASP A 113 24.09 12.99 -6.52
C ASP A 113 25.23 14.02 -6.52
N LEU A 114 25.08 15.12 -5.75
CA LEU A 114 26.15 16.10 -5.54
C LEU A 114 27.39 15.49 -4.86
N ALA A 115 27.22 14.66 -3.84
CA ALA A 115 28.33 14.01 -3.15
C ALA A 115 29.08 13.00 -4.04
N VAL A 116 28.37 12.28 -4.90
CA VAL A 116 28.96 11.34 -5.89
C VAL A 116 29.75 12.11 -6.94
N LEU A 117 29.20 13.21 -7.46
CA LEU A 117 29.89 14.10 -8.40
C LEU A 117 31.17 14.69 -7.79
N GLN A 118 31.16 15.00 -6.49
CA GLN A 118 32.32 15.56 -5.78
C GLN A 118 33.40 14.53 -5.41
N ARG A 119 33.05 13.26 -5.18
CA ARG A 119 33.99 12.24 -4.65
C ARG A 119 34.54 11.26 -5.68
N GLY A 120 34.01 11.21 -6.91
CA GLY A 120 34.37 10.16 -7.85
C GLY A 120 33.76 8.82 -7.46
N SER A 121 33.26 8.09 -8.46
CA SER A 121 32.29 7.00 -8.33
C SER A 121 32.73 5.86 -7.40
N ALA A 122 32.10 5.76 -6.24
CA ALA A 122 31.83 4.47 -5.59
C ALA A 122 30.31 4.25 -5.67
N GLN A 123 29.89 3.38 -6.57
CA GLN A 123 28.49 3.06 -6.80
C GLN A 123 27.96 2.32 -5.56
N PRO A 124 27.02 2.88 -4.77
CA PRO A 124 26.46 2.13 -3.66
C PRO A 124 25.68 0.94 -4.23
N ALA A 125 26.01 -0.26 -3.76
CA ALA A 125 25.30 -1.48 -4.12
C ALA A 125 23.81 -1.27 -3.85
N SER A 126 22.99 -1.42 -4.89
CA SER A 126 21.54 -1.35 -4.81
C SER A 126 21.07 -2.56 -4.00
N ALA A 127 21.00 -2.39 -2.68
CA ALA A 127 20.22 -3.27 -1.83
C ALA A 127 18.77 -3.16 -2.32
N LEU A 128 18.19 -4.29 -2.73
CA LEU A 128 16.79 -4.43 -3.16
C LEU A 128 15.89 -3.47 -2.37
N ASP A 129 15.27 -2.52 -3.08
CA ASP A 129 14.42 -1.53 -2.44
C ASP A 129 13.24 -2.26 -1.77
N PRO A 130 13.10 -2.24 -0.44
CA PRO A 130 12.03 -2.96 0.24
C PRO A 130 10.64 -2.47 -0.18
N ILE A 131 10.51 -1.24 -0.69
CA ILE A 131 9.26 -0.73 -1.27
C ILE A 131 8.94 -1.40 -2.59
N GLU A 132 9.95 -1.79 -3.38
CA GLU A 132 9.75 -2.53 -4.62
C GLU A 132 9.10 -3.91 -4.34
N ALA A 133 9.56 -4.60 -3.30
CA ALA A 133 8.97 -5.87 -2.86
C ALA A 133 7.49 -5.72 -2.45
N LEU A 134 7.17 -4.70 -1.65
CA LEU A 134 5.79 -4.40 -1.23
C LEU A 134 4.91 -3.97 -2.41
N ALA A 135 5.45 -3.20 -3.35
CA ALA A 135 4.73 -2.78 -4.54
C ALA A 135 4.49 -3.95 -5.52
N ALA A 136 5.44 -4.89 -5.63
CA ALA A 136 5.24 -6.14 -6.36
C ALA A 136 4.12 -6.97 -5.73
N ALA A 137 4.10 -7.11 -4.40
CA ALA A 137 3.01 -7.76 -3.68
C ALA A 137 1.66 -7.07 -3.95
N HIS A 138 1.61 -5.74 -3.91
CA HIS A 138 0.39 -4.98 -4.25
C HIS A 138 -0.12 -5.30 -5.66
N ARG A 139 0.78 -5.32 -6.66
CA ARG A 139 0.43 -5.65 -8.05
C ARG A 139 -0.18 -7.04 -8.16
N VAL A 140 0.41 -8.06 -7.54
CA VAL A 140 -0.14 -9.43 -7.54
C VAL A 140 -1.52 -9.49 -6.89
N LEU A 141 -1.72 -8.75 -5.80
CA LEU A 141 -3.02 -8.69 -5.12
C LEU A 141 -4.08 -7.96 -5.97
N ALA A 142 -3.67 -6.93 -6.71
CA ALA A 142 -4.55 -6.10 -7.54
C ALA A 142 -4.92 -6.74 -8.89
N THR A 143 -4.00 -7.46 -9.55
CA THR A 143 -4.20 -8.07 -10.87
C THR A 143 -5.15 -9.27 -10.86
N ARG A 144 -5.45 -9.84 -9.69
CA ARG A 144 -6.47 -10.91 -9.55
C ARG A 144 -7.92 -10.44 -9.73
N LYS A 145 -8.17 -9.17 -10.08
CA LYS A 145 -9.48 -8.75 -10.60
C LYS A 145 -9.66 -9.36 -12.01
N ARG A 146 -10.58 -10.33 -12.10
CA ARG A 146 -10.90 -11.10 -13.32
C ARG A 146 -11.00 -10.23 -14.59
N PRO A 147 -10.63 -10.76 -15.77
CA PRO A 147 -10.92 -10.12 -17.05
C PRO A 147 -12.43 -9.89 -17.19
N ALA A 148 -12.80 -8.68 -17.61
CA ALA A 148 -14.17 -8.36 -17.95
C ALA A 148 -14.66 -9.34 -19.02
N LYS A 149 -15.76 -10.03 -18.72
CA LYS A 149 -16.46 -10.89 -19.68
C LYS A 149 -16.90 -9.99 -20.84
N THR A 150 -16.16 -10.03 -21.95
CA THR A 150 -16.56 -9.39 -23.21
C THR A 150 -17.95 -9.92 -23.56
N ARG A 151 -18.94 -9.03 -23.56
CA ARG A 151 -20.30 -9.33 -23.98
C ARG A 151 -20.20 -9.72 -25.47
N PRO A 152 -20.72 -10.88 -25.92
CA PRO A 152 -20.77 -11.15 -27.35
C PRO A 152 -21.63 -10.06 -28.01
N VAL A 153 -21.05 -9.38 -28.99
CA VAL A 153 -21.79 -8.54 -29.93
C VAL A 153 -22.78 -9.47 -30.64
N ASP A 154 -24.05 -9.22 -30.38
CA ASP A 154 -25.18 -9.82 -31.08
C ASP A 154 -25.15 -9.28 -32.52
N SER A 155 -24.59 -10.06 -33.45
CA SER A 155 -24.68 -9.82 -34.88
C SER A 155 -26.06 -10.26 -35.39
N GLY A 156 -27.11 -9.63 -34.85
CA GLY A 156 -28.45 -9.71 -35.37
C GLY A 156 -28.67 -8.60 -36.40
N GLN A 157 -28.47 -8.93 -37.68
CA GLN A 157 -29.18 -8.42 -38.88
C GLN A 157 -28.26 -8.41 -40.10
N THR A 158 -28.53 -9.27 -41.08
CA THR A 158 -29.01 -8.78 -42.39
C THR A 158 -29.66 -9.92 -43.17
N THR A 159 -30.97 -9.78 -43.37
CA THR A 159 -31.79 -10.48 -44.37
C THR A 159 -31.44 -9.94 -45.75
N PHE A 160 -31.13 -10.80 -46.73
CA PHE A 160 -31.33 -10.51 -48.15
C PHE A 160 -31.60 -11.85 -48.88
N PHE A 161 -32.83 -12.02 -49.33
CA PHE A 161 -33.25 -12.88 -50.44
C PHE A 161 -33.70 -11.96 -51.57
#